data_AF-A0A6B0UHR5-F1
#
_entry.id   AF-A0A6B0UHR5-F1
#
_cell.length_a   1.000
_cell.length_b   1.000
_cell.length_c   1.000
_cell.angle_alpha   90.00
_cell.angle_beta   90.00
_cell.angle_gamma   90.00
#
_symmetry.space_group_name_H-M   'P 1'
#
loop_
_entity.id
_entity.type
_entity.pdbx_description
1 polymer ?
#
loop_
_entity_poly.entity_id
_entity_poly.type
_entity_poly.pdbx_seq_one_letter_code
_entity_poly.pdbx_strand_id
1 'polypeptide(L)'
;RGFKKLNYLSPGSMVQKMMQFIFVVCFVILACRALSSEALPDGCFPPEEDPRCRAYVGRYFYNVSISVCEGLYGCWGGDYGYFDEGGCNRVCKVD
;
A
#
# COMPACT_ATOMS: atom_id res chain seq x y z
N ARG A 1 -33.18 -56.03 -5.70
CA ARG A 1 -32.81 -55.26 -4.48
C ARG A 1 -31.52 -54.50 -4.79
N GLY A 2 -31.52 -53.18 -4.74
CA GLY A 2 -30.30 -52.39 -4.92
C GLY A 2 -30.55 -51.04 -5.59
N PHE A 3 -31.11 -50.08 -4.86
CA PHE A 3 -31.07 -48.68 -5.27
C PHE A 3 -29.66 -48.16 -4.99
N LYS A 4 -28.89 -47.87 -6.04
CA LYS A 4 -27.65 -47.10 -5.92
C LYS A 4 -28.03 -45.70 -5.43
N LYS A 5 -27.67 -45.34 -4.19
CA LYS A 5 -27.71 -43.94 -3.75
C LYS A 5 -26.73 -43.16 -4.63
N LEU A 6 -27.23 -42.33 -5.53
CA LEU A 6 -26.41 -41.30 -6.15
C LEU A 6 -25.96 -40.36 -5.03
N ASN A 7 -24.65 -40.13 -4.93
CA ASN A 7 -24.04 -39.22 -3.97
C ASN A 7 -24.35 -37.76 -4.37
N TYR A 8 -25.62 -37.38 -4.37
CA TYR A 8 -25.98 -35.97 -4.28
C TYR A 8 -25.76 -35.56 -2.83
N LEU A 9 -24.56 -35.04 -2.57
CA LEU A 9 -24.21 -34.40 -1.30
C LEU A 9 -25.34 -33.40 -0.96
N SER A 10 -25.93 -33.53 0.22
CA SER A 10 -27.16 -32.82 0.61
C SER A 10 -27.02 -31.30 0.42
N PRO A 11 -28.10 -30.57 0.08
CA PRO A 11 -28.05 -29.11 -0.11
C PRO A 11 -27.41 -28.37 1.06
N GLY A 12 -27.63 -28.84 2.30
CA GLY A 12 -26.99 -28.29 3.50
C GLY A 12 -25.46 -28.46 3.51
N SER A 13 -24.92 -29.57 2.98
CA SER A 13 -23.47 -29.77 2.89
C SER A 13 -22.79 -28.87 1.86
N MET A 14 -23.50 -28.51 0.78
CA MET A 14 -23.02 -27.58 -0.24
C MET A 14 -22.96 -26.15 0.30
N VAL A 15 -24.00 -25.73 1.03
CA VAL A 15 -24.05 -24.41 1.69
C VAL A 15 -22.99 -24.31 2.80
N GLN A 16 -22.74 -25.39 3.55
CA GLN A 16 -21.67 -25.47 4.56
C GLN A 16 -20.27 -25.28 3.94
N LYS A 17 -19.99 -25.98 2.83
CA LYS A 17 -18.72 -25.87 2.09
C LYS A 17 -18.54 -24.46 1.53
N MET A 18 -19.63 -23.87 1.02
CA MET A 18 -19.62 -22.52 0.48
C MET A 18 -19.37 -21.47 1.56
N MET A 19 -20.03 -21.57 2.72
CA MET A 19 -19.77 -20.72 3.89
C MET A 19 -18.32 -20.80 4.33
N GLN A 20 -17.76 -22.00 4.47
CA GLN A 20 -16.35 -22.17 4.82
C GLN A 20 -15.40 -21.52 3.80
N PHE A 21 -15.67 -21.67 2.50
CA PHE A 21 -14.90 -21.00 1.46
C PHE A 21 -14.96 -19.48 1.58
N ILE A 22 -16.15 -18.92 1.82
CA ILE A 22 -16.33 -17.48 2.04
C ILE A 22 -15.50 -17.02 3.25
N PHE A 23 -15.59 -17.72 4.38
CA PHE A 23 -14.80 -17.40 5.57
C PHE A 23 -13.29 -17.41 5.31
N VAL A 24 -12.79 -18.43 4.62
CA VAL A 24 -11.36 -18.53 4.27
C VAL A 24 -10.95 -17.39 3.33
N VAL A 25 -11.75 -17.11 2.29
CA VAL A 25 -11.48 -16.02 1.35
C VAL A 25 -11.49 -14.67 2.07
N CYS A 26 -12.48 -14.41 2.92
CA CYS A 26 -12.55 -13.19 3.72
C CYS A 26 -11.33 -13.05 4.64
N PHE A 27 -10.92 -14.13 5.30
CA PHE A 27 -9.74 -14.12 6.17
C PHE A 27 -8.46 -13.83 5.37
N VAL A 28 -8.29 -14.44 4.20
CA VAL A 28 -7.15 -14.17 3.31
C VAL A 28 -7.15 -12.72 2.84
N ILE A 29 -8.31 -12.16 2.43
CA ILE A 29 -8.42 -10.75 2.03
C ILE A 29 -8.04 -9.82 3.19
N LEU A 30 -8.56 -10.08 4.39
CA LEU A 30 -8.25 -9.29 5.59
C LEU A 30 -6.76 -9.36 5.96
N ALA A 31 -6.16 -10.55 5.92
CA ALA A 31 -4.73 -10.74 6.16
C ALA A 31 -3.89 -10.01 5.11
N CYS A 32 -4.24 -10.09 3.83
CA CYS A 32 -3.55 -9.35 2.76
C CYS A 32 -3.65 -7.83 2.95
N ARG A 33 -4.80 -7.31 3.41
CA ARG A 33 -4.98 -5.89 3.73
C ARG A 33 -4.15 -5.45 4.93
N ALA A 34 -3.97 -6.33 5.92
CA ALA A 34 -3.14 -6.07 7.08
C ALA A 34 -1.63 -6.17 6.77
N LEU A 35 -1.26 -6.93 5.73
CA LEU A 35 0.12 -7.16 5.32
C LEU A 35 0.57 -6.28 4.15
N SER A 36 -0.34 -5.60 3.46
CA SER A 36 0.02 -4.62 2.44
C SER A 36 0.81 -3.52 3.13
N SER A 37 2.11 -3.48 2.86
CA SER A 37 3.00 -2.40 3.25
C SER A 37 2.32 -1.08 2.89
N GLU A 38 2.13 -0.22 3.88
CA GLU A 38 1.71 1.16 3.69
C GLU A 38 2.57 1.74 2.56
N ALA A 39 1.95 1.97 1.39
CA ALA A 39 2.65 2.65 0.33
C ALA A 39 3.00 4.04 0.87
N LEU A 40 4.28 4.38 0.85
CA LEU A 40 4.75 5.68 1.29
C LEU A 40 3.95 6.78 0.58
N PRO A 41 3.53 7.85 1.29
CA PRO A 41 2.82 8.97 0.68
C PRO A 41 3.60 9.55 -0.51
N ASP A 42 2.90 10.06 -1.52
CA ASP A 42 3.54 10.64 -2.72
C ASP A 42 4.54 11.76 -2.37
N GLY A 43 4.28 12.52 -1.31
CA GLY A 43 5.18 13.57 -0.81
C GLY A 43 6.54 13.07 -0.32
N CYS A 44 6.71 11.75 -0.13
CA CYS A 44 7.99 11.14 0.19
C CYS A 44 8.93 11.08 -1.01
N PHE A 45 8.43 11.21 -2.23
CA PHE A 45 9.23 11.08 -3.45
C PHE A 45 9.24 12.38 -4.25
N PRO A 46 10.37 12.76 -4.86
CA PRO A 46 10.37 13.86 -5.81
C PRO A 46 9.57 13.47 -7.05
N PRO A 47 8.81 14.40 -7.66
CA PRO A 47 8.15 14.13 -8.92
C PRO A 47 9.19 13.90 -10.03
N GLU A 48 8.79 13.15 -11.05
CA GLU A 48 9.69 12.72 -12.15
C GLU A 48 10.29 13.90 -12.93
N GLU A 49 9.54 15.00 -13.04
CA GLU A 49 9.98 16.21 -13.74
C GLU A 49 10.08 17.40 -12.77
N ASP A 50 11.21 18.09 -12.81
CA ASP A 50 11.34 19.44 -12.23
C ASP A 50 10.85 20.48 -13.25
N PRO A 51 9.72 21.18 -12.98
CA PRO A 51 9.15 22.10 -13.96
C PRO A 51 10.07 23.31 -14.18
N ARG A 52 10.13 23.79 -15.44
CA ARG A 52 10.89 25.00 -15.76
C ARG A 52 10.27 26.22 -15.08
N CYS A 53 10.99 26.81 -14.13
CA CYS A 53 10.59 28.07 -13.51
C CYS A 53 11.77 28.88 -12.97
N ARG A 54 11.44 29.97 -12.26
CA ARG A 54 12.43 30.88 -11.63
C ARG A 54 12.66 30.61 -10.14
N ALA A 55 11.85 29.76 -9.51
CA ALA A 55 11.99 29.38 -8.12
C ALA A 55 13.07 28.30 -7.97
N TYR A 56 13.77 28.34 -6.83
CA TYR A 56 14.77 27.34 -6.45
C TYR A 56 14.67 27.13 -4.93
N VAL A 57 13.70 26.33 -4.52
CA VAL A 57 13.32 26.13 -3.12
C VAL A 57 13.74 24.72 -2.69
N GLY A 58 14.41 24.63 -1.55
CA GLY A 58 14.81 23.35 -0.95
C GLY A 58 13.61 22.61 -0.35
N ARG A 59 13.51 21.31 -0.65
CA ARG A 59 12.53 20.38 -0.08
C ARG A 59 13.20 19.07 0.27
N TYR A 60 12.68 18.40 1.29
CA TYR A 60 13.15 17.10 1.74
C TYR A 60 12.28 15.98 1.17
N PHE A 61 12.93 14.99 0.58
CA PHE A 61 12.31 13.76 0.06
C PHE A 61 13.06 12.54 0.58
N TYR A 62 12.39 11.40 0.71
CA TYR A 62 12.98 10.18 1.20
C TYR A 62 13.67 9.40 0.08
N ASN A 63 14.98 9.21 0.21
CA ASN A 63 15.77 8.38 -0.68
C ASN A 63 15.84 6.96 -0.12
N VAL A 64 15.06 6.06 -0.72
CA VAL A 64 14.96 4.64 -0.30
C VAL A 64 16.30 3.92 -0.42
N SER A 65 17.13 4.29 -1.41
CA SER A 65 18.41 3.62 -1.68
C SER A 65 19.40 3.76 -0.53
N ILE A 66 19.36 4.90 0.17
CA ILE A 66 20.22 5.20 1.32
C ILE A 66 19.46 5.33 2.64
N SER A 67 18.13 5.18 2.62
CA SER A 67 17.23 5.28 3.77
C SER A 67 17.35 6.60 4.55
N VAL A 68 17.46 7.72 3.82
CA VAL A 68 17.63 9.07 4.40
C VAL A 68 16.72 10.06 3.67
N CYS A 69 16.21 11.05 4.40
CA CYS A 69 15.56 12.22 3.82
C CYS A 69 16.61 13.21 3.29
N GLU A 70 16.71 13.33 1.98
CA GLU A 70 17.66 14.20 1.29
C GLU A 70 17.03 15.53 0.89
N GLY A 71 17.80 16.61 1.00
CA GLY A 71 17.38 17.94 0.56
C GLY A 71 17.65 18.13 -0.93
N LEU A 72 16.58 18.25 -1.72
CA LEU A 72 16.64 18.55 -3.15
C LEU A 72 16.14 19.97 -3.39
N TYR A 73 16.75 20.66 -4.35
CA TYR A 73 16.38 22.02 -4.72
C TYR A 73 15.81 22.03 -6.13
N GLY A 74 14.63 22.63 -6.27
CA GLY A 74 13.94 22.72 -7.55
C GLY A 74 12.79 23.71 -7.51
N CYS A 75 11.85 23.52 -8.42
CA CYS A 75 10.70 24.41 -8.60
C CYS A 75 9.41 23.91 -7.92
N TRP A 76 9.47 22.82 -7.17
CA TRP A 76 8.25 22.15 -6.73
C TRP A 76 7.37 23.00 -5.82
N GLY A 77 6.06 22.89 -6.03
CA GLY A 77 5.04 23.62 -5.29
C GLY A 77 4.92 23.22 -3.82
N GLY A 78 3.94 23.79 -3.12
CA GLY A 78 3.63 23.48 -1.71
C GLY A 78 3.42 21.99 -1.44
N ASP A 79 2.83 21.31 -2.41
CA ASP A 79 2.28 19.95 -2.27
C ASP A 79 3.34 18.83 -2.39
N TYR A 80 4.58 19.18 -2.75
CA TYR A 80 5.67 18.23 -2.93
C TYR A 80 6.73 18.39 -1.85
N GLY A 81 7.11 17.28 -1.25
CA GLY A 81 8.17 17.21 -0.26
C GLY A 81 7.89 18.01 1.02
N TYR A 82 8.82 17.91 1.96
CA TYR A 82 8.70 18.56 3.27
C TYR A 82 9.64 19.75 3.38
N PHE A 83 9.28 20.75 4.17
CA PHE A 83 10.13 21.93 4.39
C PHE A 83 11.34 21.66 5.28
N ASP A 84 11.25 20.64 6.14
CA ASP A 84 12.30 20.25 7.07
C ASP A 84 12.52 18.73 7.06
N GLU A 85 13.76 18.33 7.34
CA GLU A 85 14.18 16.93 7.37
C GLU A 85 13.40 16.12 8.42
N GLY A 86 13.07 16.72 9.56
CA GLY A 86 12.32 16.08 10.63
C GLY A 86 10.87 15.78 10.25
N GLY A 87 10.24 16.64 9.46
CA GLY A 87 8.94 16.41 8.83
C GLY A 87 8.98 15.21 7.89
N CYS A 88 9.98 15.17 7.00
CA CYS A 88 10.17 14.05 6.08
C CYS A 88 10.41 12.73 6.85
N ASN A 89 11.35 12.71 7.80
CA ASN A 89 11.71 11.50 8.53
C ASN A 89 10.53 10.91 9.32
N ARG A 90 9.67 11.75 9.90
CA ARG A 90 8.49 11.29 10.66
C ARG A 90 7.44 10.58 9.80
N VAL A 91 7.34 10.93 8.52
CA VAL A 91 6.30 10.42 7.62
C VAL A 91 6.83 9.32 6.71
N CYS A 92 8.06 9.46 6.26
CA CYS A 92 8.60 8.67 5.15
C CYS A 92 9.65 7.64 5.55
N LYS A 93 10.22 7.75 6.76
CA LYS A 93 11.22 6.78 7.19
C LYS A 93 10.51 5.49 7.61
N VAL A 94 10.89 4.40 6.96
CA VAL A 94 10.44 3.05 7.31
C VAL A 94 11.50 2.47 8.24
N ASP A 95 11.10 2.12 9.47
CA ASP A 95 11.96 1.45 10.45
C ASP A 95 12.26 -0.01 10.05
#